data_AF-A0A9X4PF52-F1
#
_entry.id   AF-A0A9X4PF52-F1
#
_cell.length_a   1.000
_cell.length_b   1.000
_cell.length_c   1.000
_cell.angle_alpha   90.00
_cell.angle_beta   90.00
_cell.angle_gamma   90.00
#
_symmetry.space_group_name_H-M   'P 1'
#
loop_
_entity.id
_entity.type
_entity.pdbx_description
1 polymer ?
#
loop_
_entity_poly.entity_id
_entity_poly.type
_entity_poly.pdbx_seq_one_letter_code
_entity_poly.pdbx_strand_id
1 'polypeptide(L)'
;MGTIKVSKSLFNRNNKVIKHYNEPIVEKNLYTILGFKGREDFENKINKFVDKKIWQLFVDCFAREIDYVATEQVVKNIVCNIVKSASGDAFTKTERLILNEKQGNKKREKAIRKATSILRKVNPEKAFHELSVMKKQAEDFLQTDFYKAQSKQLQGFTPSGGQLFAETLKYIETLEKLFAVKKEELIKDFLLSHVSSFNKTYPKSHGKREDAIAILSSNELKNFYDKGVEEGMLQPMTSYKECKNLYGKMNQVKNESKSVIERKEQEGNLREIGKSIIGIINDIKKI
;
A
#
# COMPACT_ATOMS: atom_id res chain seq x y z
N MET A 1 70.75 1.61 8.82
CA MET A 1 70.58 1.62 7.35
C MET A 1 71.10 0.29 6.82
N GLY A 2 70.21 -0.67 6.53
CA GLY A 2 69.80 -1.02 5.16
C GLY A 2 70.21 -2.50 4.95
N THR A 3 69.51 -3.40 4.28
CA THR A 3 68.30 -3.39 3.47
C THR A 3 67.77 -4.83 3.45
N ILE A 4 66.45 -4.97 3.46
CA ILE A 4 65.73 -6.25 3.35
C ILE A 4 65.93 -6.81 1.94
N LYS A 5 66.42 -8.05 1.83
CA LYS A 5 66.27 -8.87 0.61
C LYS A 5 65.03 -9.74 0.76
N VAL A 6 63.98 -9.39 0.02
CA VAL A 6 62.88 -10.31 -0.29
C VAL A 6 63.36 -11.23 -1.40
N SER A 7 63.37 -12.54 -1.18
CA SER A 7 63.28 -13.52 -2.26
C SER A 7 61.96 -14.27 -2.14
N LYS A 8 61.10 -13.97 -3.10
CA LYS A 8 59.85 -14.68 -3.42
C LYS A 8 60.13 -16.16 -3.72
N SER A 9 59.03 -16.92 -3.61
CA SER A 9 58.69 -18.13 -4.38
C SER A 9 59.04 -19.45 -3.67
N LEU A 10 58.20 -20.50 -3.60
CA LEU A 10 57.01 -20.88 -4.37
C LEU A 10 56.06 -21.77 -3.52
N PHE A 11 54.76 -21.46 -3.61
CA PHE A 11 53.62 -22.38 -3.77
C PHE A 11 53.49 -23.60 -2.85
N ASN A 12 52.63 -23.47 -1.84
CA ASN A 12 51.81 -24.59 -1.38
C ASN A 12 50.42 -24.50 -2.06
N ARG A 13 50.18 -25.39 -3.02
CA ARG A 13 48.88 -25.62 -3.67
C ARG A 13 47.95 -26.22 -2.62
N ASN A 14 47.02 -25.43 -2.06
CA ASN A 14 45.70 -25.82 -1.51
C ASN A 14 45.10 -24.84 -0.49
N ASN A 15 45.56 -23.59 -0.42
CA ASN A 15 44.83 -22.59 0.35
C ASN A 15 43.69 -22.00 -0.48
N LYS A 16 42.48 -22.56 -0.29
CA LYS A 16 41.23 -21.82 -0.47
C LYS A 16 41.33 -20.60 0.46
N VAL A 17 41.83 -19.49 -0.07
CA VAL A 17 41.73 -18.20 0.58
C VAL A 17 40.24 -17.89 0.62
N ILE A 18 39.60 -18.18 1.76
CA ILE A 18 38.34 -17.55 2.11
C ILE A 18 38.69 -16.06 2.18
N LYS A 19 38.44 -15.35 1.06
CA LYS A 19 38.52 -13.90 1.05
C LYS A 19 37.50 -13.44 2.08
N HIS A 20 37.98 -13.00 3.24
CA HIS A 20 37.24 -12.10 4.10
C HIS A 20 37.10 -10.80 3.31
N TYR A 21 36.05 -10.72 2.49
CA TYR A 21 35.62 -9.46 1.94
C TYR A 21 35.17 -8.61 3.13
N ASN A 22 35.96 -7.57 3.46
CA ASN A 22 35.47 -6.47 4.26
C ASN A 22 34.15 -6.01 3.63
N GLU A 23 33.09 -5.92 4.44
CA GLU A 23 31.76 -5.52 3.98
C GLU A 23 31.86 -4.20 3.21
N PRO A 24 31.52 -4.17 1.90
CA PRO A 24 31.54 -2.94 1.11
C PRO A 24 30.31 -2.06 1.38
N ILE A 25 29.38 -2.54 2.20
CA ILE A 25 28.21 -1.80 2.64
C ILE A 25 28.56 -1.22 4.01
N VAL A 26 28.81 0.09 4.07
CA VAL A 26 28.92 0.77 5.36
C VAL A 26 27.56 0.64 6.04
N GLU A 27 27.45 -0.25 7.03
CA GLU A 27 26.25 -0.49 7.84
C GLU A 27 25.90 0.74 8.68
N LYS A 28 25.45 1.81 8.02
CA LYS A 28 25.16 3.09 8.67
C LYS A 28 23.75 3.11 9.26
N ASN A 29 22.82 2.45 8.58
CA ASN A 29 21.40 2.42 8.95
C ASN A 29 20.66 1.25 8.28
N LEU A 30 19.39 1.06 8.64
CA LEU A 30 18.54 -0.03 8.13
C LEU A 30 18.37 -0.04 6.60
N TYR A 31 18.42 1.10 5.93
CA TYR A 31 18.35 1.15 4.46
C TYR A 31 19.64 0.65 3.82
N THR A 32 20.78 1.15 4.32
CA THR A 32 22.09 0.83 3.75
C THR A 32 22.46 -0.63 3.94
N ILE A 33 22.16 -1.25 5.09
CA ILE A 33 22.45 -2.68 5.32
C ILE A 33 21.69 -3.62 4.37
N LEU A 34 20.54 -3.18 3.87
CA LEU A 34 19.78 -3.89 2.83
C LEU A 34 20.27 -3.59 1.40
N GLY A 35 21.28 -2.72 1.22
CA GLY A 35 21.87 -2.41 -0.08
C GLY A 35 21.27 -1.19 -0.80
N PHE A 36 20.44 -0.40 -0.13
CA PHE A 36 19.89 0.85 -0.68
C PHE A 36 20.84 2.04 -0.45
N LYS A 37 20.80 3.03 -1.35
CA LYS A 37 21.58 4.27 -1.17
C LYS A 37 21.06 5.13 0.00
N GLY A 38 19.79 4.98 0.34
CA GLY A 38 19.09 5.71 1.39
C GLY A 38 17.58 5.50 1.26
N ARG A 39 16.81 6.27 2.06
CA ARG A 39 15.34 6.19 2.10
C ARG A 39 14.69 6.41 0.74
N GLU A 40 15.12 7.42 0.00
CA GLU A 40 14.54 7.76 -1.30
C GLU A 40 14.75 6.64 -2.34
N ASP A 41 15.96 6.06 -2.41
CA ASP A 41 16.24 4.91 -3.28
C ASP A 41 15.40 3.68 -2.90
N PHE A 42 15.18 3.46 -1.59
CA PHE A 42 14.28 2.43 -1.10
C PHE A 42 12.84 2.67 -1.56
N GLU A 43 12.27 3.84 -1.29
CA GLU A 43 10.87 4.15 -1.65
C GLU A 43 10.65 4.03 -3.16
N ASN A 44 11.56 4.57 -3.97
CA ASN A 44 11.47 4.50 -5.43
C ASN A 44 11.47 3.05 -5.96
N LYS A 45 12.35 2.18 -5.41
CA LYS A 45 12.41 0.77 -5.81
C LYS A 45 11.20 -0.02 -5.32
N ILE A 46 10.77 0.22 -4.08
CA ILE A 46 9.61 -0.42 -3.48
C ILE A 46 8.35 -0.05 -4.23
N ASN A 47 8.05 1.24 -4.41
CA ASN A 47 6.82 1.68 -5.08
C ASN A 47 6.76 1.11 -6.50
N LYS A 48 7.84 1.19 -7.27
CA LYS A 48 7.90 0.59 -8.62
C LYS A 48 7.60 -0.91 -8.64
N PHE A 49 8.11 -1.67 -7.67
CA PHE A 49 7.85 -3.11 -7.59
C PHE A 49 6.41 -3.40 -7.15
N VAL A 50 6.00 -2.75 -6.06
CA VAL A 50 4.71 -2.92 -5.39
C VAL A 50 3.58 -2.54 -6.35
N ASP A 51 3.63 -1.34 -6.95
CA ASP A 51 2.63 -0.86 -7.93
C ASP A 51 2.44 -1.83 -9.10
N LYS A 52 3.55 -2.37 -9.63
CA LYS A 52 3.50 -3.37 -10.69
C LYS A 52 2.84 -4.67 -10.25
N LYS A 53 3.11 -5.14 -9.03
CA LYS A 53 2.52 -6.37 -8.48
C LYS A 53 1.04 -6.20 -8.18
N ILE A 54 0.65 -5.08 -7.61
CA ILE A 54 -0.75 -4.74 -7.32
C ILE A 54 -1.54 -4.65 -8.60
N TRP A 55 -1.00 -3.95 -9.60
CA TRP A 55 -1.69 -3.82 -10.87
C TRP A 55 -1.95 -5.19 -11.49
N GLN A 56 -1.00 -6.12 -11.42
CA GLN A 56 -1.25 -7.49 -11.88
C GLN A 56 -2.35 -8.21 -11.08
N LEU A 57 -2.39 -8.04 -9.76
CA LEU A 57 -3.48 -8.58 -8.94
C LEU A 57 -4.85 -8.00 -9.37
N PHE A 58 -4.92 -6.71 -9.65
CA PHE A 58 -6.15 -6.07 -10.14
C PHE A 58 -6.56 -6.64 -11.50
N VAL A 59 -5.61 -6.81 -12.42
CA VAL A 59 -5.88 -7.40 -13.73
C VAL A 59 -6.38 -8.84 -13.62
N ASP A 60 -5.82 -9.63 -12.71
CA ASP A 60 -6.26 -11.00 -12.47
C ASP A 60 -7.65 -11.05 -11.79
N CYS A 61 -7.99 -10.08 -10.92
CA CYS A 61 -9.36 -9.90 -10.42
C CYS A 61 -10.32 -9.54 -11.54
N PHE A 62 -10.00 -8.54 -12.37
CA PHE A 62 -10.84 -8.14 -13.50
C PHE A 62 -11.07 -9.30 -14.47
N ALA A 63 -10.04 -10.06 -14.81
CA ALA A 63 -10.16 -11.21 -15.71
C ALA A 63 -11.10 -12.30 -15.18
N ARG A 64 -11.19 -12.45 -13.85
CA ARG A 64 -12.07 -13.41 -13.17
C ARG A 64 -13.50 -12.90 -13.07
N GLU A 65 -13.67 -11.60 -12.85
CA GLU A 65 -14.94 -11.00 -12.49
C GLU A 65 -15.68 -10.33 -13.66
N ILE A 66 -15.04 -10.20 -14.83
CA ILE A 66 -15.65 -9.60 -16.04
C ILE A 66 -16.89 -10.36 -16.55
N ASP A 67 -17.08 -11.60 -16.08
CA ASP A 67 -18.21 -12.49 -16.37
C ASP A 67 -18.96 -12.92 -15.11
N TYR A 68 -18.62 -12.34 -13.95
CA TYR A 68 -19.28 -12.67 -12.70
C TYR A 68 -20.54 -11.83 -12.54
N VAL A 69 -21.70 -12.49 -12.48
CA VAL A 69 -23.03 -11.85 -12.54
C VAL A 69 -23.18 -10.64 -11.59
N ALA A 70 -22.61 -10.71 -10.38
CA ALA A 70 -22.76 -9.63 -9.40
C ALA A 70 -21.89 -8.39 -9.67
N THR A 71 -20.84 -8.49 -10.49
CA THR A 71 -19.90 -7.39 -10.77
C THR A 71 -19.66 -7.15 -12.26
N GLU A 72 -20.29 -7.94 -13.14
CA GLU A 72 -20.07 -7.97 -14.58
C GLU A 72 -20.09 -6.57 -15.20
N GLN A 73 -21.15 -5.79 -14.93
CA GLN A 73 -21.35 -4.48 -15.54
C GLN A 73 -20.29 -3.46 -15.09
N VAL A 74 -19.94 -3.46 -13.79
CA VAL A 74 -18.92 -2.59 -13.22
C VAL A 74 -17.55 -2.93 -13.79
N VAL A 75 -17.19 -4.21 -13.78
CA VAL A 75 -15.86 -4.67 -14.23
C VAL A 75 -15.68 -4.43 -15.72
N LYS A 76 -16.70 -4.69 -16.54
CA LYS A 76 -16.67 -4.35 -17.97
C LYS A 76 -16.37 -2.87 -18.21
N ASN A 77 -17.04 -1.97 -17.48
CA ASN A 77 -16.85 -0.53 -17.65
C ASN A 77 -15.44 -0.10 -17.25
N ILE A 78 -14.94 -0.56 -16.10
CA ILE A 78 -13.58 -0.27 -15.63
C ILE A 78 -12.55 -0.76 -16.65
N VAL A 79 -12.66 -2.03 -17.07
CA VAL A 79 -11.73 -2.63 -18.04
C VAL A 79 -11.75 -1.86 -19.35
N CYS A 80 -12.94 -1.58 -19.90
CA CYS A 80 -13.06 -0.86 -21.17
C CYS A 80 -12.48 0.56 -21.08
N ASN A 81 -12.75 1.30 -20.01
CA ASN A 81 -12.22 2.66 -19.83
C ASN A 81 -10.69 2.68 -19.78
N ILE A 82 -10.07 1.82 -18.95
CA ILE A 82 -8.60 1.78 -18.81
C ILE A 82 -7.96 1.35 -20.14
N VAL A 83 -8.50 0.32 -20.79
CA VAL A 83 -7.94 -0.17 -22.06
C VAL A 83 -8.10 0.85 -23.17
N LYS A 84 -9.23 1.57 -23.22
CA LYS A 84 -9.48 2.64 -24.18
C LYS A 84 -8.54 3.83 -23.96
N SER A 85 -8.30 4.25 -22.72
CA SER A 85 -7.26 5.25 -22.42
C SER A 85 -5.85 4.79 -22.85
N ALA A 86 -5.57 3.49 -22.76
CA ALA A 86 -4.27 2.93 -23.16
C ALA A 86 -4.11 2.76 -24.68
N SER A 87 -5.17 2.41 -25.41
CA SER A 87 -5.11 1.98 -26.81
C SER A 87 -5.82 2.89 -27.80
N GLY A 88 -6.53 3.91 -27.32
CA GLY A 88 -7.35 4.80 -28.13
C GLY A 88 -8.42 4.08 -28.95
N ASP A 89 -8.75 4.65 -30.11
CA ASP A 89 -9.82 4.18 -31.00
C ASP A 89 -9.58 2.78 -31.59
N ALA A 90 -8.33 2.29 -31.54
CA ALA A 90 -8.00 0.92 -31.94
C ALA A 90 -8.70 -0.13 -31.06
N PHE A 91 -9.18 0.25 -29.87
CA PHE A 91 -9.93 -0.62 -28.98
C PHE A 91 -11.44 -0.67 -29.24
N THR A 92 -12.02 0.28 -29.97
CA THR A 92 -13.48 0.44 -30.14
C THR A 92 -14.19 -0.82 -30.62
N LYS A 93 -13.59 -1.58 -31.56
CA LYS A 93 -14.16 -2.87 -32.01
C LYS A 93 -14.14 -3.94 -30.91
N THR A 94 -13.11 -3.94 -30.08
CA THR A 94 -12.94 -4.89 -28.97
C THR A 94 -13.89 -4.53 -27.82
N GLU A 95 -14.02 -3.24 -27.50
CA GLU A 95 -14.98 -2.68 -26.55
C GLU A 95 -16.42 -3.12 -26.88
N ARG A 96 -16.88 -2.90 -28.12
CA ARG A 96 -18.23 -3.31 -28.55
C ARG A 96 -18.49 -4.80 -28.35
N LEU A 97 -17.50 -5.66 -28.61
CA LEU A 97 -17.64 -7.10 -28.42
C LEU A 97 -17.75 -7.48 -26.93
N ILE A 98 -17.06 -6.77 -26.03
CA ILE A 98 -17.12 -7.05 -24.59
C ILE A 98 -18.47 -6.62 -24.01
N LEU A 99 -18.97 -5.46 -24.44
CA LEU A 99 -20.20 -4.86 -23.91
C LEU A 99 -21.48 -5.51 -24.45
N ASN A 100 -21.52 -5.88 -25.73
CA ASN A 100 -22.78 -6.22 -26.39
C ASN A 100 -22.99 -7.71 -26.67
N GLU A 101 -21.92 -8.51 -26.73
CA GLU A 101 -22.05 -9.95 -26.98
C GLU A 101 -22.37 -10.72 -25.71
N LYS A 102 -23.10 -11.83 -25.85
CA LYS A 102 -23.46 -12.70 -24.71
C LYS A 102 -22.24 -13.49 -24.20
N GLN A 103 -22.29 -13.88 -22.92
CA GLN A 103 -21.35 -14.83 -22.33
C GLN A 103 -21.36 -16.15 -23.12
N GLY A 104 -20.19 -16.79 -23.26
CA GLY A 104 -20.00 -17.99 -24.09
C GLY A 104 -19.81 -17.72 -25.59
N ASN A 105 -19.92 -16.46 -26.05
CA ASN A 105 -19.55 -16.11 -27.42
C ASN A 105 -18.02 -16.13 -27.59
N LYS A 106 -17.51 -17.01 -28.47
CA LYS A 106 -16.07 -17.13 -28.79
C LYS A 106 -15.40 -15.80 -29.19
N LYS A 107 -16.10 -14.92 -29.90
CA LYS A 107 -15.58 -13.59 -30.30
C LYS A 107 -15.40 -12.69 -29.08
N ARG A 108 -16.33 -12.74 -28.13
CA ARG A 108 -16.26 -12.00 -26.86
C ARG A 108 -15.14 -12.50 -25.97
N GLU A 109 -15.00 -13.81 -25.81
CA GLU A 109 -13.90 -14.39 -25.03
C GLU A 109 -12.52 -13.97 -25.58
N LYS A 110 -12.38 -13.95 -26.91
CA LYS A 110 -11.16 -13.45 -27.56
C LYS A 110 -10.95 -11.96 -27.30
N ALA A 111 -12.02 -11.17 -27.27
CA ALA A 111 -11.97 -9.74 -26.95
C ALA A 111 -11.53 -9.51 -25.49
N ILE A 112 -12.07 -10.27 -24.54
CA ILE A 112 -11.67 -10.24 -23.13
C ILE A 112 -10.19 -10.58 -22.98
N ARG A 113 -9.72 -11.69 -23.57
CA ARG A 113 -8.29 -12.06 -23.54
C ARG A 113 -7.39 -10.96 -24.09
N LYS A 114 -7.82 -10.30 -25.18
CA LYS A 114 -7.10 -9.15 -25.75
C LYS A 114 -7.07 -7.97 -24.78
N ALA A 115 -8.21 -7.61 -24.17
CA ALA A 115 -8.28 -6.54 -23.17
C ALA A 115 -7.39 -6.83 -21.96
N THR A 116 -7.46 -8.03 -21.37
CA THR A 116 -6.58 -8.47 -20.29
C THR A 116 -5.11 -8.40 -20.69
N SER A 117 -4.75 -8.85 -21.91
CA SER A 117 -3.37 -8.75 -22.39
C SER A 117 -2.89 -7.30 -22.54
N ILE A 118 -3.78 -6.36 -22.87
CA ILE A 118 -3.44 -4.95 -22.92
C ILE A 118 -3.24 -4.42 -21.49
N LEU A 119 -4.19 -4.67 -20.59
CA LEU A 119 -4.11 -4.26 -19.19
C LEU A 119 -2.79 -4.70 -18.54
N ARG A 120 -2.34 -5.94 -18.76
CA ARG A 120 -1.06 -6.46 -18.24
C ARG A 120 0.17 -5.67 -18.71
N LYS A 121 0.07 -4.91 -19.81
CA LYS A 121 1.13 -4.09 -20.39
C LYS A 121 0.99 -2.60 -20.08
N VAL A 122 -0.15 -2.17 -19.53
CA VAL A 122 -0.36 -0.76 -19.13
C VAL A 122 0.62 -0.42 -18.01
N ASN A 123 1.18 0.79 -18.07
CA ASN A 123 1.99 1.32 -16.98
C ASN A 123 1.12 1.45 -15.71
N PRO A 124 1.52 0.88 -14.57
CA PRO A 124 0.73 0.92 -13.33
C PRO A 124 0.32 2.33 -12.89
N GLU A 125 1.21 3.32 -12.97
CA GLU A 125 0.91 4.71 -12.60
C GLU A 125 -0.23 5.27 -13.46
N LYS A 126 -0.17 5.04 -14.78
CA LYS A 126 -1.26 5.44 -15.68
C LYS A 126 -2.55 4.70 -15.34
N ALA A 127 -2.48 3.41 -15.07
CA ALA A 127 -3.68 2.61 -14.73
C ALA A 127 -4.33 3.06 -13.40
N PHE A 128 -3.54 3.32 -12.37
CA PHE A 128 -4.03 3.83 -11.10
C PHE A 128 -4.58 5.25 -11.23
N HIS A 129 -3.99 6.09 -12.08
CA HIS A 129 -4.54 7.40 -12.40
C HIS A 129 -5.95 7.28 -13.00
N GLU A 130 -6.13 6.41 -14.00
CA GLU A 130 -7.46 6.18 -14.61
C GLU A 130 -8.48 5.64 -13.59
N LEU A 131 -8.06 4.73 -12.70
CA LEU A 131 -8.90 4.27 -11.59
C LEU A 131 -9.30 5.41 -10.65
N SER A 132 -8.36 6.29 -10.31
CA SER A 132 -8.65 7.46 -9.48
C SER A 132 -9.60 8.44 -10.16
N VAL A 133 -9.49 8.64 -11.48
CA VAL A 133 -10.40 9.48 -12.26
C VAL A 133 -11.81 8.88 -12.23
N MET A 134 -11.95 7.58 -12.48
CA MET A 134 -13.26 6.89 -12.43
C MET A 134 -13.88 6.94 -11.03
N LYS A 135 -13.07 6.74 -9.98
CA LYS A 135 -13.50 6.87 -8.58
C LYS A 135 -14.07 8.26 -8.30
N LYS A 136 -13.32 9.30 -8.67
CA LYS A 136 -13.74 10.69 -8.47
C LYS A 136 -15.01 11.02 -9.25
N GLN A 137 -15.12 10.58 -10.50
CA GLN A 137 -16.35 10.77 -11.29
C GLN A 137 -17.56 10.11 -10.63
N ALA A 138 -17.39 8.92 -10.05
CA ALA A 138 -18.45 8.26 -9.29
C ALA A 138 -18.81 9.03 -8.02
N GLU A 139 -17.82 9.47 -7.23
CA GLU A 139 -18.04 10.29 -6.03
C GLU A 139 -18.79 11.59 -6.36
N ASP A 140 -18.33 12.34 -7.36
CA ASP A 140 -18.92 13.60 -7.80
C ASP A 140 -20.37 13.39 -8.25
N PHE A 141 -20.65 12.32 -9.02
CA PHE A 141 -22.00 12.00 -9.47
C PHE A 141 -22.94 11.70 -8.30
N LEU A 142 -22.49 10.92 -7.32
CA LEU A 142 -23.30 10.53 -6.15
C LEU A 142 -23.60 11.70 -5.22
N GLN A 143 -22.81 12.78 -5.29
CA GLN A 143 -23.05 14.01 -4.53
C GLN A 143 -24.07 14.95 -5.20
N THR A 144 -24.42 14.72 -6.47
CA THR A 144 -25.37 15.58 -7.20
C THR A 144 -26.77 15.56 -6.59
N ASP A 145 -27.46 16.69 -6.66
CA ASP A 145 -28.84 16.81 -6.20
C ASP A 145 -29.79 15.90 -6.98
N PHE A 146 -29.49 15.67 -8.26
CA PHE A 146 -30.19 14.72 -9.12
C PHE A 146 -30.18 13.30 -8.53
N TYR A 147 -28.99 12.79 -8.18
CA TYR A 147 -28.88 11.45 -7.59
C TYR A 147 -29.53 11.37 -6.21
N LYS A 148 -29.33 12.39 -5.36
CA LYS A 148 -29.95 12.45 -4.03
C LYS A 148 -31.48 12.43 -4.12
N ALA A 149 -32.06 13.16 -5.06
CA ALA A 149 -33.50 13.21 -5.29
C ALA A 149 -34.06 11.87 -5.81
N GLN A 150 -33.35 11.20 -6.72
CA GLN A 150 -33.80 9.92 -7.31
C GLN A 150 -33.50 8.69 -6.43
N SER A 151 -32.52 8.75 -5.54
CA SER A 151 -32.12 7.62 -4.70
C SER A 151 -33.26 7.04 -3.85
N LYS A 152 -34.25 7.87 -3.49
CA LYS A 152 -35.48 7.45 -2.77
C LYS A 152 -36.51 6.73 -3.64
N GLN A 153 -36.49 6.91 -4.96
CA GLN A 153 -37.46 6.33 -5.91
C GLN A 153 -36.94 5.09 -6.65
N LEU A 154 -35.65 4.77 -6.55
CA LEU A 154 -34.98 3.74 -7.36
C LEU A 154 -34.88 2.35 -6.71
N GLN A 155 -35.54 2.11 -5.58
CA GLN A 155 -35.65 0.75 -5.01
C GLN A 155 -36.59 -0.10 -5.89
N GLY A 156 -36.03 -0.98 -6.72
CA GLY A 156 -36.79 -2.02 -7.45
C GLY A 156 -36.73 -2.00 -8.98
N PHE A 157 -36.01 -1.06 -9.60
CA PHE A 157 -35.79 -1.04 -11.05
C PHE A 157 -34.39 -1.55 -11.43
N THR A 158 -34.24 -2.05 -12.67
CA THR A 158 -32.95 -2.38 -13.31
C THR A 158 -31.89 -1.31 -13.03
N PRO A 159 -30.59 -1.65 -12.91
CA PRO A 159 -29.58 -0.72 -12.43
C PRO A 159 -29.61 0.59 -13.19
N SER A 160 -30.10 1.64 -12.55
CA SER A 160 -30.05 2.97 -13.14
C SER A 160 -28.58 3.36 -13.31
N GLY A 161 -28.28 4.28 -14.23
CA GLY A 161 -26.91 4.78 -14.40
C GLY A 161 -26.30 5.26 -13.08
N GLY A 162 -27.11 5.73 -12.13
CA GLY A 162 -26.67 6.10 -10.79
C GLY A 162 -26.31 4.92 -9.86
N GLN A 163 -27.01 3.79 -9.94
CA GLN A 163 -26.63 2.59 -9.17
C GLN A 163 -25.27 2.05 -9.63
N LEU A 164 -24.99 2.13 -10.93
CA LEU A 164 -23.71 1.72 -11.49
C LEU A 164 -22.53 2.57 -10.98
N PHE A 165 -22.72 3.88 -10.76
CA PHE A 165 -21.68 4.73 -10.12
C PHE A 165 -21.44 4.33 -8.66
N ALA A 166 -22.50 4.04 -7.89
CA ALA A 166 -22.37 3.56 -6.51
C ALA A 166 -21.64 2.22 -6.43
N GLU A 167 -21.98 1.27 -7.30
CA GLU A 167 -21.31 -0.02 -7.39
C GLU A 167 -19.85 0.12 -7.85
N THR A 168 -19.56 1.01 -8.79
CA THR A 168 -18.20 1.30 -9.25
C THR A 168 -17.34 1.86 -8.12
N LEU A 169 -17.85 2.84 -7.37
CA LEU A 169 -17.15 3.40 -6.21
C LEU A 169 -16.86 2.31 -5.17
N LYS A 170 -17.88 1.55 -4.78
CA LYS A 170 -17.75 0.45 -3.82
C LYS A 170 -16.74 -0.60 -4.27
N TYR A 171 -16.73 -0.92 -5.56
CA TYR A 171 -15.81 -1.90 -6.14
C TYR A 171 -14.35 -1.41 -6.09
N ILE A 172 -14.09 -0.17 -6.50
CA ILE A 172 -12.74 0.43 -6.44
C ILE A 172 -12.24 0.50 -5.00
N GLU A 173 -13.07 0.95 -4.05
CA GLU A 173 -12.71 0.97 -2.63
C GLU A 173 -12.40 -0.43 -2.07
N THR A 174 -13.12 -1.45 -2.52
CA THR A 174 -12.87 -2.83 -2.11
C THR A 174 -11.51 -3.31 -2.61
N LEU A 175 -11.14 -2.99 -3.85
CA LEU A 175 -9.82 -3.28 -4.39
C LEU A 175 -8.70 -2.55 -3.65
N GLU A 176 -8.91 -1.27 -3.32
CA GLU A 176 -7.97 -0.47 -2.54
C GLU A 176 -7.75 -1.06 -1.13
N LYS A 177 -8.83 -1.47 -0.45
CA LYS A 177 -8.76 -2.11 0.87
C LYS A 177 -8.05 -3.46 0.81
N LEU A 178 -8.39 -4.31 -0.16
CA LEU A 178 -7.74 -5.60 -0.38
C LEU A 178 -6.24 -5.42 -0.61
N PHE A 179 -5.87 -4.41 -1.39
CA PHE A 179 -4.48 -4.09 -1.63
C PHE A 179 -3.78 -3.57 -0.36
N ALA A 180 -4.39 -2.64 0.40
CA ALA A 180 -3.78 -2.10 1.60
C ALA A 180 -3.34 -3.22 2.57
N VAL A 181 -4.13 -4.30 2.66
CA VAL A 181 -3.80 -5.50 3.45
C VAL A 181 -2.59 -6.26 2.89
N LYS A 182 -2.42 -6.31 1.56
CA LYS A 182 -1.33 -7.03 0.89
C LYS A 182 -0.04 -6.23 0.72
N LYS A 183 -0.08 -4.90 0.92
CA LYS A 183 1.06 -4.02 0.65
C LYS A 183 2.31 -4.43 1.44
N GLU A 184 2.16 -4.66 2.73
CA GLU A 184 3.29 -4.99 3.62
C GLU A 184 3.87 -6.37 3.30
N GLU A 185 3.02 -7.35 2.95
CA GLU A 185 3.43 -8.67 2.47
C GLU A 185 4.30 -8.56 1.21
N LEU A 186 3.86 -7.78 0.23
CA LEU A 186 4.62 -7.55 -1.01
C LEU A 186 5.96 -6.84 -0.77
N ILE A 187 6.01 -5.89 0.15
CA ILE A 187 7.26 -5.22 0.54
C ILE A 187 8.21 -6.24 1.18
N LYS A 188 7.71 -7.05 2.11
CA LYS A 188 8.50 -8.09 2.77
C LYS A 188 9.07 -9.09 1.77
N ASP A 189 8.26 -9.59 0.84
CA ASP A 189 8.68 -10.52 -0.20
C ASP A 189 9.77 -9.91 -1.10
N PHE A 190 9.60 -8.64 -1.49
CA PHE A 190 10.62 -7.92 -2.25
C PHE A 190 11.94 -7.85 -1.49
N LEU A 191 11.91 -7.46 -0.22
CA LEU A 191 13.13 -7.29 0.58
C LEU A 191 13.83 -8.62 0.81
N LEU A 192 13.10 -9.69 1.13
CA LEU A 192 13.64 -11.05 1.27
C LEU A 192 14.33 -11.50 -0.03
N SER A 193 13.68 -11.27 -1.18
CA SER A 193 14.28 -11.57 -2.48
C SER A 193 15.51 -10.71 -2.76
N HIS A 194 15.44 -9.42 -2.44
CA HIS A 194 16.51 -8.45 -2.67
C HIS A 194 17.79 -8.81 -1.90
N VAL A 195 17.65 -9.26 -0.64
CA VAL A 195 18.80 -9.54 0.21
C VAL A 195 19.32 -10.98 0.18
N SER A 196 18.62 -11.88 -0.52
CA SER A 196 19.00 -13.29 -0.62
C SER A 196 20.45 -13.51 -1.09
N SER A 197 20.95 -12.66 -1.99
CA SER A 197 22.35 -12.69 -2.44
C SER A 197 23.34 -12.13 -1.41
N PHE A 198 22.95 -11.12 -0.63
CA PHE A 198 23.79 -10.57 0.43
C PHE A 198 23.99 -11.56 1.56
N ASN A 199 22.97 -12.33 1.91
CA ASN A 199 23.07 -13.34 2.98
C ASN A 199 24.08 -14.46 2.65
N LYS A 200 24.22 -14.83 1.38
CA LYS A 200 25.24 -15.78 0.92
C LYS A 200 26.65 -15.20 0.97
N THR A 201 26.78 -13.89 0.76
CA THR A 201 28.06 -13.20 0.61
C THR A 201 28.58 -12.69 1.96
N TYR A 202 27.68 -12.28 2.86
CA TYR A 202 27.96 -11.66 4.15
C TYR A 202 27.04 -12.25 5.24
N PRO A 203 27.38 -13.44 5.77
CA PRO A 203 26.52 -14.13 6.74
C PRO A 203 26.51 -13.48 8.13
N LYS A 204 27.56 -12.73 8.49
CA LYS A 204 27.68 -12.09 9.82
C LYS A 204 26.62 -11.01 10.08
N SER A 205 26.11 -10.38 9.03
CA SER A 205 25.11 -9.31 9.07
C SER A 205 23.69 -9.82 8.84
N HIS A 206 23.48 -11.14 8.78
CA HIS A 206 22.16 -11.75 8.55
C HIS A 206 21.10 -11.27 9.54
N GLY A 207 21.37 -11.40 10.85
CA GLY A 207 20.38 -11.01 11.88
C GLY A 207 20.00 -9.53 11.82
N LYS A 208 20.97 -8.66 11.53
CA LYS A 208 20.71 -7.22 11.36
C LYS A 208 19.84 -6.94 10.11
N ARG A 209 20.00 -7.72 9.04
CA ARG A 209 19.12 -7.61 7.86
C ARG A 209 17.72 -8.14 8.16
N GLU A 210 17.58 -9.20 8.93
CA GLU A 210 16.26 -9.69 9.36
C GLU A 210 15.52 -8.62 10.17
N ASP A 211 16.21 -7.97 11.10
CA ASP A 211 15.67 -6.83 11.85
C ASP A 211 15.25 -5.68 10.92
N ALA A 212 16.12 -5.30 9.98
CA ALA A 212 15.83 -4.25 9.01
C ALA A 212 14.61 -4.58 8.12
N ILE A 213 14.47 -5.83 7.66
CA ILE A 213 13.32 -6.28 6.88
C ILE A 213 12.05 -6.19 7.72
N ALA A 214 12.08 -6.65 8.98
CA ALA A 214 10.92 -6.62 9.86
C ALA A 214 10.45 -5.19 10.17
N ILE A 215 11.37 -4.25 10.33
CA ILE A 215 11.04 -2.83 10.56
C ILE A 215 10.53 -2.18 9.26
N LEU A 216 11.30 -2.28 8.16
CA LEU A 216 11.03 -1.53 6.94
C LEU A 216 9.87 -2.09 6.09
N SER A 217 9.42 -3.32 6.34
CA SER A 217 8.23 -3.90 5.69
C SER A 217 6.90 -3.44 6.30
N SER A 218 6.91 -2.98 7.55
CA SER A 218 5.73 -2.41 8.21
C SER A 218 5.71 -0.90 8.01
N ASN A 219 4.59 -0.35 7.53
CA ASN A 219 4.48 1.10 7.36
C ASN A 219 4.58 1.82 8.70
N GLU A 220 3.95 1.28 9.74
CA GLU A 220 3.96 1.85 11.08
C GLU A 220 5.37 1.88 11.69
N LEU A 221 6.05 0.73 11.69
CA LEU A 221 7.40 0.63 12.25
C LEU A 221 8.43 1.40 11.42
N LYS A 222 8.32 1.39 10.09
CA LYS A 222 9.17 2.20 9.22
C LYS A 222 9.02 3.69 9.53
N ASN A 223 7.78 4.19 9.61
CA ASN A 223 7.53 5.60 9.91
C ASN A 223 8.02 5.99 11.31
N PHE A 224 7.83 5.11 12.29
CA PHE A 224 8.36 5.30 13.63
C PHE A 224 9.90 5.32 13.64
N TYR A 225 10.52 4.39 12.93
CA TYR A 225 11.97 4.31 12.79
C TYR A 225 12.55 5.58 12.14
N ASP A 226 12.00 6.00 11.00
CA ASP A 226 12.46 7.18 10.26
C ASP A 226 12.45 8.42 11.16
N LYS A 227 11.31 8.65 11.83
CA LYS A 227 11.13 9.77 12.75
C LYS A 227 12.02 9.63 14.00
N GLY A 228 12.09 8.43 14.56
CA GLY A 228 12.86 8.17 15.79
C GLY A 228 14.36 8.32 15.59
N VAL A 229 14.90 7.99 14.41
CA VAL A 229 16.31 8.24 14.08
C VAL A 229 16.57 9.74 13.86
N GLU A 230 15.66 10.44 13.17
CA GLU A 230 15.75 11.89 12.97
C GLU A 230 15.73 12.67 14.28
N GLU A 231 14.88 12.26 15.23
CA GLU A 231 14.75 12.87 16.56
C GLU A 231 15.80 12.37 17.57
N GLY A 232 16.69 11.45 17.17
CA GLY A 232 17.73 10.88 18.05
C GLY A 232 17.22 9.91 19.13
N MET A 233 15.96 9.48 19.04
CA MET A 233 15.34 8.51 19.96
C MET A 233 15.74 7.06 19.67
N LEU A 234 16.11 6.76 18.43
CA LEU A 234 16.56 5.44 18.00
C LEU A 234 17.97 5.52 17.42
N GLN A 235 18.75 4.48 17.70
CA GLN A 235 20.01 4.29 16.99
C GLN A 235 19.73 3.93 15.52
N PRO A 236 20.56 4.41 14.56
CA PRO A 236 20.38 4.11 13.14
C PRO A 236 20.36 2.61 12.79
N MET A 237 21.01 1.79 13.61
CA MET A 237 21.06 0.33 13.50
C MET A 237 20.32 -0.36 14.67
N THR A 238 19.18 0.19 15.07
CA THR A 238 18.32 -0.40 16.11
C THR A 238 17.83 -1.79 15.70
N SER A 239 17.67 -2.67 16.69
CA SER A 239 17.08 -3.99 16.48
C SER A 239 15.56 -3.93 16.32
N TYR A 240 14.95 -4.93 15.69
CA TYR A 240 13.50 -5.04 15.60
C TYR A 240 12.83 -5.01 16.99
N LYS A 241 13.42 -5.73 17.96
CA LYS A 241 12.90 -5.82 19.32
C LYS A 241 12.88 -4.45 20.00
N GLU A 242 13.96 -3.69 19.88
CA GLU A 242 14.06 -2.35 20.47
C GLU A 242 13.08 -1.38 19.82
N CYS A 243 13.07 -1.31 18.48
CA CYS A 243 12.14 -0.48 17.71
C CYS A 243 10.68 -0.78 18.07
N LYS A 244 10.29 -2.07 18.06
CA LYS A 244 8.93 -2.50 18.40
C LYS A 244 8.53 -2.18 19.84
N ASN A 245 9.44 -2.37 20.80
CA ASN A 245 9.17 -2.09 22.20
C ASN A 245 8.95 -0.59 22.44
N LEU A 246 9.77 0.28 21.84
CA LEU A 246 9.62 1.72 21.96
C LEU A 246 8.36 2.22 21.27
N TYR A 247 8.06 1.70 20.07
CA TYR A 247 6.80 1.97 19.38
C TYR A 247 5.58 1.60 20.23
N GLY A 248 5.60 0.39 20.82
CA GLY A 248 4.53 -0.09 21.70
C GLY A 248 4.32 0.81 22.93
N LYS A 249 5.40 1.21 23.60
CA LYS A 249 5.35 2.14 24.75
C LYS A 249 4.77 3.50 24.35
N MET A 250 5.20 4.06 23.21
CA MET A 250 4.67 5.35 22.75
C MET A 250 3.19 5.27 22.40
N ASN A 251 2.75 4.20 21.75
CA ASN A 251 1.33 4.02 21.43
C ASN A 251 0.49 3.85 22.68
N GLN A 252 1.00 3.14 23.69
CA GLN A 252 0.34 3.04 24.99
C GLN A 252 0.16 4.42 25.62
N VAL A 253 1.24 5.22 25.70
CA VAL A 253 1.18 6.59 26.24
C VAL A 253 0.21 7.48 25.45
N LYS A 254 0.18 7.38 24.12
CA LYS A 254 -0.77 8.13 23.28
C LYS A 254 -2.22 7.73 23.57
N ASN A 255 -2.50 6.44 23.68
CA ASN A 255 -3.84 5.94 23.95
C ASN A 255 -4.30 6.31 25.37
N GLU A 256 -3.41 6.20 26.36
CA GLU A 256 -3.67 6.66 27.73
C GLU A 256 -3.93 8.18 27.75
N SER A 257 -3.10 8.98 27.07
CA SER A 257 -3.28 10.44 26.97
C SER A 257 -4.61 10.82 26.31
N LYS A 258 -5.00 10.11 25.23
CA LYS A 258 -6.29 10.32 24.56
C LYS A 258 -7.46 9.99 25.50
N SER A 259 -7.36 8.88 26.25
CA SER A 259 -8.37 8.51 27.26
C SER A 259 -8.47 9.52 28.40
N VAL A 260 -7.38 10.23 28.72
CA VAL A 260 -7.34 11.29 29.73
C VAL A 260 -7.98 12.57 29.20
N ILE A 261 -7.74 12.92 27.93
CA ILE A 261 -8.38 14.08 27.28
C ILE A 261 -9.90 13.86 27.19
N GLU A 262 -10.34 12.69 26.72
CA GLU A 262 -11.76 12.34 26.63
C GLU A 262 -12.44 12.37 28.02
N ARG A 263 -11.77 11.90 29.07
CA ARG A 263 -12.26 12.01 30.45
C ARG A 263 -12.35 13.46 30.94
N LYS A 264 -11.35 14.30 30.66
CA LYS A 264 -11.37 15.72 31.05
C LYS A 264 -12.48 16.50 30.34
N GLU A 265 -12.74 16.21 29.06
CA GLU A 265 -13.86 16.81 28.32
C GLU A 265 -15.22 16.37 28.90
N GLN A 266 -15.37 15.09 29.25
CA GLN A 266 -16.58 14.61 29.93
C GLN A 266 -16.79 15.23 31.31
N GLU A 267 -15.74 15.35 32.13
CA GLU A 267 -15.80 16.03 33.43
C GLU A 267 -16.13 17.52 33.29
N GLY A 268 -15.60 18.20 32.27
CA GLY A 268 -15.93 19.58 31.93
C GLY A 268 -17.42 19.75 31.64
N ASN A 269 -17.97 18.89 30.77
CA ASN A 269 -19.39 18.90 30.40
C ASN A 269 -20.31 18.64 31.61
N LEU A 270 -19.96 17.69 32.48
CA LEU A 270 -20.70 17.43 33.71
C LEU A 270 -20.67 18.62 34.69
N ARG A 271 -19.54 19.34 34.76
CA ARG A 271 -19.41 20.54 35.60
C ARG A 271 -20.28 21.69 35.08
N GLU A 272 -20.37 21.87 33.76
CA GLU A 272 -21.24 22.89 33.16
C GLU A 272 -22.73 22.57 33.35
N ILE A 273 -23.12 21.31 33.17
CA ILE A 273 -24.48 20.83 33.46
C ILE A 273 -24.81 21.06 34.95
N GLY A 274 -23.89 20.72 35.86
CA GLY A 274 -24.06 20.96 37.30
C GLY A 274 -24.26 22.43 37.65
N LYS A 275 -23.49 23.35 37.02
CA LYS A 275 -23.68 24.81 37.20
C LYS A 275 -25.03 25.29 36.67
N SER A 276 -25.46 24.77 35.52
CA SER A 276 -26.75 25.10 34.92
C SER A 276 -27.92 24.64 35.81
N ILE A 277 -27.85 23.41 36.33
CA ILE A 277 -28.85 22.85 37.26
C ILE A 277 -28.91 23.66 38.56
N ILE A 278 -27.76 24.05 39.13
CA ILE A 278 -27.73 24.90 40.33
C ILE A 278 -28.35 26.27 40.08
N GLY A 279 -28.12 26.87 38.90
CA GLY A 279 -28.78 28.11 38.47
C GLY A 279 -30.30 27.98 38.46
N ILE A 280 -30.81 26.93 37.79
CA ILE A 280 -32.25 26.64 37.70
C ILE A 280 -32.86 26.43 39.10
N ILE A 281 -32.19 25.69 39.99
CA ILE A 281 -32.67 25.46 41.36
C ILE A 281 -32.74 26.77 42.17
N ASN A 282 -31.75 27.66 42.01
CA ASN A 282 -31.74 28.95 42.70
C ASN A 282 -32.83 29.89 42.19
N ASP A 283 -33.17 29.82 40.91
CA ASP A 283 -34.26 30.61 40.34
C ASP A 283 -35.63 30.11 40.81
N ILE A 284 -35.80 28.79 40.96
CA ILE A 284 -37.02 28.20 41.54
C ILE A 284 -37.19 28.60 43.02
N LYS A 285 -36.11 28.69 43.79
CA LYS A 285 -36.15 29.10 45.22
C LYS A 285 -36.45 30.58 45.45
N LYS A 286 -36.44 31.40 44.40
CA LYS A 286 -36.74 32.85 44.46
C LYS A 286 -38.19 33.17 44.11
N ILE A 287 -38.99 32.16 43.75
CA ILE A 287 -40.45 32.21 43.60
C ILE A 287 -41.07 31.77 44.93
#